data_AF-A0A1C6DVG9-F1
#
_entry.id   AF-A0A1C6DVG9-F1
#
_cell.length_a   1.000
_cell.length_b   1.000
_cell.length_c   1.000
_cell.angle_alpha   90.00
_cell.angle_beta   90.00
_cell.angle_gamma   90.00
#
_symmetry.space_group_name_H-M   'P 1'
#
loop_
_entity.id
_entity.type
_entity.pdbx_description
1 polymer ?
#
loop_
_entity_poly.entity_id
_entity_poly.type
_entity_poly.pdbx_seq_one_letter_code
_entity_poly.pdbx_strand_id
1 'polypeptide(L)'
;MEKSILKTIGKCVIFGIIWGIVLFGVALIITNFKDYELRDVLFVEGIIFVVGGVLSSIGGNPMGLSMQGLGQNNAQYIANANLEVSKMEKDKTNNIKTTISAGLSTVSLIIGGLLVIAINFII
;
A
#
# COMPACT_ATOMS: atom_id res chain seq x y z
N MET A 1 -24.25 -2.44 -6.13
CA MET A 1 -23.00 -2.44 -5.34
C MET A 1 -21.88 -3.26 -6.02
N GLU A 2 -22.19 -4.37 -6.71
CA GLU A 2 -21.16 -5.20 -7.39
C GLU A 2 -20.44 -4.54 -8.59
N LYS A 3 -21.15 -3.80 -9.46
CA LYS A 3 -20.55 -3.23 -10.69
C LYS A 3 -19.42 -2.22 -10.40
N SER A 4 -19.49 -1.48 -9.29
CA SER A 4 -18.46 -0.52 -8.91
C SER A 4 -17.19 -1.20 -8.37
N ILE A 5 -17.35 -2.29 -7.63
CA ILE A 5 -16.22 -3.05 -7.06
C ILE A 5 -15.45 -3.76 -8.19
N LEU A 6 -16.16 -4.39 -9.13
CA LEU A 6 -15.57 -5.00 -10.32
C LEU A 6 -14.75 -4.00 -11.15
N LYS A 7 -15.28 -2.79 -11.37
CA LYS A 7 -14.57 -1.73 -12.10
C LYS A 7 -13.32 -1.26 -11.37
N THR A 8 -13.35 -1.25 -10.04
CA THR A 8 -12.22 -0.89 -9.18
C THR A 8 -11.13 -1.95 -9.20
N ILE A 9 -11.49 -3.23 -9.07
CA ILE A 9 -10.54 -4.36 -9.15
C ILE A 9 -9.87 -4.39 -10.53
N GLY A 10 -10.64 -4.21 -11.61
CA GLY A 10 -10.10 -4.17 -12.97
C GLY A 10 -9.05 -3.06 -13.15
N LYS A 11 -9.29 -1.87 -12.60
CA LYS A 11 -8.28 -0.79 -12.61
C LYS A 11 -7.02 -1.16 -11.82
N CYS A 12 -7.17 -1.82 -10.66
CA CYS A 12 -6.05 -2.25 -9.83
C CYS A 12 -5.14 -3.24 -10.56
N VAL A 13 -5.72 -4.22 -11.27
CA VAL A 13 -4.97 -5.18 -12.08
C VAL A 13 -4.21 -4.50 -13.20
N ILE A 14 -4.83 -3.55 -13.91
CA ILE A 14 -4.17 -2.77 -14.96
C ILE A 14 -2.96 -2.01 -14.40
N PHE A 15 -3.12 -1.34 -13.25
CA PHE A 15 -2.01 -0.66 -12.58
C PHE A 15 -0.91 -1.63 -12.13
N GLY A 16 -1.27 -2.82 -11.64
CA GLY A 16 -0.29 -3.85 -11.26
C GLY A 16 0.54 -4.34 -12.45
N ILE A 17 -0.09 -4.51 -13.62
CA ILE A 17 0.62 -4.87 -14.87
C ILE A 17 1.58 -3.75 -15.28
N ILE A 18 1.14 -2.49 -15.22
CA ILE A 18 1.99 -1.33 -15.54
C ILE A 18 3.23 -1.31 -14.62
N TRP A 19 3.02 -1.51 -13.32
CA TRP A 19 4.13 -1.61 -12.37
C TRP A 19 5.07 -2.78 -12.68
N GLY A 20 4.54 -3.93 -13.06
CA GLY A 20 5.35 -5.08 -13.49
C GLY A 20 6.25 -4.77 -14.68
N ILE A 21 5.75 -4.05 -15.69
CA ILE A 21 6.55 -3.62 -16.86
C ILE A 21 7.67 -2.67 -16.45
N VAL A 22 7.38 -1.73 -15.53
CA VAL A 22 8.37 -0.78 -15.03
C VAL A 22 9.49 -1.52 -14.28
N LEU A 23 9.14 -2.45 -13.39
CA LEU A 23 10.11 -3.26 -12.64
C LEU A 23 10.96 -4.12 -13.58
N PHE A 24 10.35 -4.74 -14.59
CA PHE A 24 11.11 -5.50 -15.58
C PHE A 24 12.13 -4.61 -16.33
N GLY A 25 11.77 -3.38 -16.66
CA GLY A 25 12.69 -2.41 -17.25
C GLY A 25 13.84 -2.03 -16.32
N VAL A 26 13.56 -1.86 -15.01
CA VAL A 26 14.59 -1.57 -14.00
C VAL A 26 15.54 -2.75 -13.83
N ALA A 27 15.02 -3.97 -13.76
CA ALA A 27 15.82 -5.18 -13.68
C ALA A 27 16.80 -5.30 -14.86
N LEU A 28 16.33 -5.07 -16.09
CA LEU A 28 17.19 -5.06 -17.29
C LEU A 28 18.32 -4.03 -17.21
N ILE A 29 18.03 -2.85 -16.67
CA ILE A 29 19.07 -1.83 -16.48
C ILE A 29 20.10 -2.34 -15.47
N ILE A 30 19.66 -2.84 -14.31
CA ILE A 30 20.55 -3.33 -13.25
C ILE A 30 21.45 -4.47 -13.75
N THR A 31 20.90 -5.41 -14.51
CA THR A 31 21.66 -6.56 -15.04
C THR A 31 22.71 -6.12 -16.04
N ASN A 32 22.41 -5.12 -16.88
CA ASN A 32 23.38 -4.55 -17.82
C ASN A 32 24.54 -3.82 -17.13
N PHE A 33 24.31 -3.22 -15.96
CA PHE A 33 25.35 -2.47 -15.24
C PHE A 33 26.24 -3.33 -14.34
N LYS A 34 25.76 -4.49 -13.86
CA LYS A 34 26.44 -5.27 -12.82
C LYS A 34 26.70 -6.75 -13.12
N ASP A 35 26.38 -7.23 -14.34
CA ASP A 35 26.60 -8.64 -14.74
C ASP A 35 25.94 -9.65 -13.77
N TYR A 36 24.82 -9.23 -13.17
CA TYR A 36 24.00 -10.11 -12.34
C TYR A 36 23.00 -10.87 -13.19
N GLU A 37 22.68 -12.09 -12.78
CA GLU A 37 21.63 -12.87 -13.42
C GLU A 37 20.30 -12.13 -13.30
N LEU A 38 19.62 -11.95 -14.43
CA LEU A 38 18.32 -11.26 -14.51
C LEU A 38 17.27 -11.91 -13.62
N ARG A 39 17.40 -13.23 -13.43
CA ARG A 39 16.62 -13.99 -12.47
C ARG A 39 16.80 -13.43 -11.06
N ASP A 40 18.00 -13.39 -10.52
CA ASP A 40 18.22 -12.95 -9.15
C ASP A 40 17.74 -11.51 -8.89
N VAL A 41 17.95 -10.61 -9.86
CA VAL A 41 17.50 -9.22 -9.77
C VAL A 41 15.97 -9.12 -9.71
N LEU A 42 15.26 -9.79 -10.61
CA LEU A 42 13.78 -9.79 -10.63
C LEU A 42 13.19 -10.36 -9.34
N PHE A 43 13.83 -11.41 -8.78
CA PHE A 43 13.35 -12.04 -7.55
C PHE A 43 13.46 -11.08 -6.36
N VAL A 44 14.64 -10.46 -6.19
CA VAL A 44 14.88 -9.53 -5.08
C VAL A 44 14.01 -8.27 -5.21
N GLU A 45 13.92 -7.71 -6.41
CA GLU A 45 13.09 -6.52 -6.67
C GLU A 45 11.60 -6.80 -6.42
N GLY A 46 11.11 -7.97 -6.86
CA GLY A 46 9.75 -8.42 -6.60
C GLY A 46 9.44 -8.55 -5.10
N ILE A 47 10.35 -9.13 -4.32
CA ILE A 47 10.20 -9.24 -2.85
C ILE A 47 10.13 -7.85 -2.22
N ILE A 48 11.02 -6.93 -2.60
CA ILE A 48 11.04 -5.56 -2.07
C ILE A 48 9.69 -4.87 -2.32
N PHE A 49 9.13 -5.05 -3.52
CA PHE A 49 7.84 -4.47 -3.88
C PHE A 49 6.67 -5.07 -3.09
N VAL A 50 6.66 -6.39 -2.88
CA VAL A 50 5.64 -7.05 -2.05
C VAL A 50 5.71 -6.55 -0.61
N VAL A 51 6.91 -6.51 -0.02
CA VAL A 51 7.11 -6.04 1.35
C VAL A 51 6.73 -4.57 1.49
N GLY A 52 7.17 -3.73 0.54
CA GLY A 52 6.80 -2.31 0.50
C GLY A 52 5.28 -2.10 0.39
N GLY A 53 4.62 -2.89 -0.46
CA GLY A 53 3.17 -2.88 -0.59
C GLY A 53 2.44 -3.27 0.70
N VAL A 54 2.89 -4.33 1.37
CA VAL A 54 2.34 -4.77 2.66
C VAL A 54 2.54 -3.71 3.74
N LEU A 55 3.75 -3.16 3.89
CA LEU A 55 4.02 -2.12 4.88
C LEU A 55 3.20 -0.85 4.63
N SER A 56 3.01 -0.48 3.37
CA SER A 56 2.19 0.66 2.98
C SER A 56 0.70 0.44 3.22
N SER A 57 0.26 -0.83 3.34
CA SER A 57 -1.14 -1.17 3.68
C SER A 57 -1.44 -1.04 5.18
N ILE A 58 -0.42 -0.97 6.04
CA ILE A 58 -0.57 -0.78 7.49
C ILE A 58 -0.87 0.70 7.76
N GLY A 59 -2.16 1.07 7.65
CA GLY A 59 -2.63 2.41 8.00
C GLY A 59 -2.72 2.62 9.51
N GLY A 60 -2.12 3.70 10.02
CA GLY A 60 -2.12 4.04 11.45
C GLY A 60 -3.54 4.13 12.04
N ASN A 61 -3.76 3.46 13.17
CA ASN A 61 -5.02 3.48 13.93
C ASN A 61 -4.96 4.61 14.98
N PRO A 62 -5.89 5.60 14.97
CA PRO A 62 -5.93 6.69 15.95
C PRO A 62 -6.30 6.22 17.37
N MET A 63 -6.64 4.95 17.57
CA MET A 63 -6.96 4.36 18.89
C MET A 63 -5.83 4.54 19.93
N GLY A 64 -4.58 4.76 19.52
CA GLY A 64 -3.50 5.12 20.44
C GLY A 64 -3.64 6.52 21.07
N LEU A 65 -4.28 7.47 20.37
CA LEU A 65 -4.54 8.83 20.88
C LEU A 65 -5.69 8.85 21.88
N SER A 66 -6.72 8.01 21.72
CA SER A 66 -7.81 7.91 22.69
C SER A 66 -7.38 7.27 24.01
N MET A 67 -6.33 6.43 24.00
CA MET A 67 -5.75 5.86 25.21
C MET A 67 -4.97 6.87 26.07
N GLN A 68 -4.50 8.00 25.52
CA GLN A 68 -3.85 9.05 26.30
C GLN A 68 -4.79 9.73 27.31
N GLY A 69 -6.11 9.67 27.07
CA GLY A 69 -7.11 10.24 27.99
C GLY A 69 -7.54 9.29 29.12
N LEU A 70 -7.12 8.01 29.09
CA LEU A 70 -7.49 7.03 30.11
C LEU A 70 -6.67 7.25 31.39
N GLY A 71 -7.27 7.91 32.37
CA GLY A 71 -6.66 8.16 33.69
C GLY A 71 -6.62 9.63 34.12
N GLN A 72 -7.03 10.56 33.25
CA GLN A 72 -7.16 11.98 33.61
C GLN A 72 -8.55 12.30 34.16
N ASN A 73 -8.63 12.97 35.31
CA ASN A 73 -9.90 13.41 35.92
C ASN A 73 -10.50 14.68 35.29
N ASN A 74 -9.93 15.18 34.19
CA ASN A 74 -10.30 16.48 33.63
C ASN A 74 -11.21 16.31 32.41
N ALA A 75 -12.53 16.42 32.63
CA ALA A 75 -13.56 16.16 31.61
C ALA A 75 -13.42 17.05 30.36
N GLN A 76 -12.89 18.28 30.50
CA GLN A 76 -12.66 19.18 29.35
C GLN A 76 -11.49 18.73 28.47
N TYR A 77 -10.46 18.12 29.05
CA TYR A 77 -9.32 17.57 28.30
C TYR A 77 -9.73 16.31 27.53
N ILE A 78 -10.49 15.42 28.17
CA ILE A 78 -11.06 14.23 27.51
C ILE A 78 -12.01 14.62 26.38
N ALA A 79 -12.85 15.65 26.58
CA ALA A 79 -13.74 16.15 25.55
C ALA A 79 -12.98 16.71 24.34
N ASN A 80 -11.90 17.46 24.56
CA ASN A 80 -11.05 17.96 23.47
C ASN A 80 -10.30 16.83 22.74
N ALA A 81 -9.74 15.86 23.47
CA ALA A 81 -9.08 14.70 22.86
C ALA A 81 -10.07 13.88 22.01
N ASN A 82 -11.29 13.67 22.50
CA ASN A 82 -12.34 12.99 21.74
C ASN A 82 -12.81 13.79 20.51
N LEU A 83 -12.92 15.12 20.62
CA LEU A 83 -13.23 15.99 19.49
C LEU A 83 -12.12 15.97 18.43
N GLU A 84 -10.86 15.92 18.86
CA GLU A 84 -9.71 15.82 17.98
C GLU A 84 -9.63 14.45 17.28
N VAL A 85 -9.87 13.37 18.02
CA VAL A 85 -10.00 12.01 17.44
C VAL A 85 -11.18 11.95 16.46
N SER A 86 -12.35 12.49 16.82
CA SER A 86 -13.52 12.50 15.94
C SER A 86 -13.29 13.37 14.69
N LYS A 87 -12.55 14.47 14.81
CA LYS A 87 -12.13 15.30 13.68
C LYS A 87 -11.15 14.55 12.78
N MET A 88 -10.17 13.85 13.34
CA MET A 88 -9.25 12.99 12.60
C MET A 88 -9.99 11.84 11.90
N GLU A 89 -10.96 11.20 12.55
CA GLU A 89 -11.80 10.14 11.95
C GLU A 89 -12.70 10.69 10.83
N LYS A 90 -13.24 11.90 11.00
CA LYS A 90 -14.04 12.59 9.97
C LYS A 90 -13.18 13.02 8.78
N ASP A 91 -11.94 13.48 9.01
CA ASP A 91 -10.98 13.78 7.95
C ASP A 91 -10.49 12.50 7.25
N LYS A 92 -10.33 11.39 7.99
CA LYS A 92 -10.05 10.06 7.42
C LYS A 92 -11.24 9.57 6.59
N THR A 93 -12.47 9.88 7.00
CA THR A 93 -13.72 9.57 6.30
C THR A 93 -13.90 10.39 5.02
N ASN A 94 -13.61 11.69 5.04
CA ASN A 94 -13.61 12.51 3.83
C ASN A 94 -12.47 12.15 2.86
N ASN A 95 -11.33 11.66 3.39
CA ASN A 95 -10.24 11.09 2.60
C ASN A 95 -10.45 9.63 2.18
N ILE A 96 -11.61 9.01 2.42
CA ILE A 96 -11.89 7.62 1.99
C ILE A 96 -11.63 7.42 0.50
N LYS A 97 -11.88 8.42 -0.36
CA LYS A 97 -11.51 8.33 -1.79
C LYS A 97 -9.99 8.19 -2.00
N THR A 98 -9.19 8.91 -1.22
CA THR A 98 -7.72 8.89 -1.27
C THR A 98 -7.15 7.64 -0.59
N THR A 99 -7.76 7.17 0.51
CA THR A 99 -7.37 5.91 1.17
C THR A 99 -7.77 4.69 0.35
N ILE A 100 -8.90 4.72 -0.36
CA ILE A 100 -9.23 3.67 -1.34
C ILE A 100 -8.27 3.74 -2.53
N SER A 101 -7.85 4.92 -2.99
CA SER A 101 -6.84 5.01 -4.06
C SER A 101 -5.45 4.57 -3.60
N ALA A 102 -5.06 4.87 -2.35
CA ALA A 102 -3.80 4.42 -1.74
C ALA A 102 -3.84 2.92 -1.42
N GLY A 103 -4.96 2.40 -0.94
CA GLY A 103 -5.25 0.97 -0.75
C GLY A 103 -5.25 0.22 -2.09
N LEU A 104 -5.82 0.80 -3.15
CA LEU A 104 -5.72 0.24 -4.49
C LEU A 104 -4.30 0.25 -5.03
N SER A 105 -3.56 1.33 -4.78
CA SER A 105 -2.17 1.47 -5.19
C SER A 105 -1.30 0.42 -4.49
N THR A 106 -1.49 0.21 -3.19
CA THR A 106 -0.76 -0.80 -2.41
C THR A 106 -1.08 -2.22 -2.84
N VAL A 107 -2.35 -2.54 -3.10
CA VAL A 107 -2.72 -3.85 -3.69
C VAL A 107 -2.13 -4.01 -5.09
N SER A 108 -2.10 -2.95 -5.91
CA SER A 108 -1.47 -3.02 -7.24
C SER A 108 0.04 -3.23 -7.18
N LEU A 109 0.72 -2.67 -6.16
CA LEU A 109 2.14 -2.88 -5.92
C LEU A 109 2.43 -4.34 -5.56
N ILE A 110 1.59 -4.95 -4.72
CA ILE A 110 1.70 -6.38 -4.36
C ILE A 110 1.47 -7.27 -5.59
N ILE A 111 0.44 -6.99 -6.40
CA ILE A 111 0.15 -7.73 -7.64
C ILE A 111 1.31 -7.59 -8.64
N GLY A 112 1.86 -6.39 -8.80
CA GLY A 112 3.02 -6.13 -9.65
C GLY A 112 4.26 -6.92 -9.19
N GLY A 113 4.57 -6.90 -7.90
CA GLY A 113 5.67 -7.67 -7.33
C GLY A 113 5.50 -9.18 -7.49
N LEU A 114 4.28 -9.71 -7.28
CA LEU A 114 3.97 -11.12 -7.52
C LEU A 114 4.11 -11.53 -8.98
N LEU A 115 3.69 -10.67 -9.92
CA LEU A 115 3.86 -10.92 -11.36
C LEU A 115 5.34 -11.02 -11.74
N VAL A 116 6.18 -10.14 -11.20
CA VAL A 116 7.62 -10.15 -11.46
C VAL A 116 8.29 -11.40 -10.89
N ILE A 117 7.89 -11.81 -9.68
CA ILE A 117 8.33 -13.10 -9.09
C ILE A 117 7.82 -14.29 -9.92
N ALA A 118 6.61 -14.24 -10.49
CA ALA A 118 6.12 -15.32 -11.33
C ALA A 118 6.90 -15.42 -12.65
N ILE A 119 7.24 -14.29 -13.27
CA ILE A 119 8.07 -14.24 -14.49
C ILE A 119 9.46 -14.81 -14.22
N ASN A 120 10.01 -14.59 -13.02
CA ASN A 120 11.28 -15.18 -12.59
C ASN A 120 11.33 -16.72 -12.68
N PHE A 121 10.20 -17.42 -12.47
CA PHE A 121 10.17 -18.88 -12.57
C PHE A 121 10.15 -19.40 -14.02
N ILE A 122 9.87 -18.52 -14.99
CA ILE A 122 9.78 -18.86 -16.40
C ILE A 122 11.11 -18.58 -17.13
N ILE A 123 11.86 -17.58 -16.67
CA ILE A 123 13.18 -17.18 -17.19
C ILE A 123 14.28 -17.95 -16.45
#